data_AF-A0A2V9FV49-F1
#
_entry.id   AF-A0A2V9FV49-F1
#
_cell.length_a   1.000
_cell.length_b   1.000
_cell.length_c   1.000
_cell.angle_alpha   90.00
_cell.angle_beta   90.00
_cell.angle_gamma   90.00
#
_symmetry.space_group_name_H-M   'P 1'
#
loop_
_entity.id
_entity.type
_entity.pdbx_description
1 polymer ?
#
loop_
_entity_poly.entity_id
_entity_poly.type
_entity_poly.pdbx_seq_one_letter_code
_entity_poly.pdbx_strand_id
1 'polypeptide(L)'
;MRWVTRTDIKVGRVACPWLIRRFIDAHGEFLCAPEDRLLEIASREGAIPFDAARFPEVQLNHRGERCAFEAIVEDYKLNDPALRRLAFMVRGADVKGQEHIAAEGLGLRAIARGFALPGISDEERLRRNTHSTTRCMNTSVRSPTSSSKTNFWIFKLEH
;
A
#
# COMPACT_ATOMS: atom_id res chain seq x y z
N MET A 1 -11.14 -10.51 7.07
CA MET A 1 -11.79 -9.17 7.05
C MET A 1 -11.51 -8.49 5.73
N ARG A 2 -12.31 -7.47 5.35
CA ARG A 2 -12.04 -6.63 4.18
C ARG A 2 -11.40 -5.32 4.60
N TRP A 3 -10.48 -4.85 3.79
CA TRP A 3 -9.70 -3.64 4.02
C TRP A 3 -9.74 -2.80 2.75
N VAL A 4 -9.84 -1.49 2.86
CA VAL A 4 -9.90 -0.61 1.68
C VAL A 4 -8.96 0.58 1.82
N THR A 5 -8.25 0.90 0.74
CA THR A 5 -7.46 2.13 0.63
C THR A 5 -7.77 2.85 -0.67
N ARG A 6 -7.24 4.06 -0.83
CA ARG A 6 -7.43 4.84 -2.06
C ARG A 6 -6.47 4.40 -3.17
N THR A 7 -6.85 4.65 -4.42
CA THR A 7 -5.99 4.53 -5.61
C THR A 7 -4.80 5.51 -5.54
N ASP A 8 -3.86 5.41 -6.49
CA ASP A 8 -2.51 5.99 -6.39
C ASP A 8 -1.69 5.30 -5.28
N ILE A 9 -1.49 3.99 -5.49
CA ILE A 9 -0.81 3.09 -4.55
C ILE A 9 0.68 3.44 -4.48
N LYS A 10 1.07 4.00 -3.34
CA LYS A 10 2.44 4.35 -2.93
C LYS A 10 2.96 3.38 -1.88
N VAL A 11 4.12 3.67 -1.30
CA VAL A 11 4.83 2.75 -0.39
C VAL A 11 3.94 2.35 0.79
N GLY A 12 3.25 3.31 1.43
CA GLY A 12 2.36 3.07 2.57
C GLY A 12 1.21 2.12 2.22
N ARG A 13 0.58 2.32 1.07
CA ARG A 13 -0.55 1.50 0.56
C ARG A 13 -0.15 0.11 0.07
N VAL A 14 1.14 -0.19 -0.01
CA VAL A 14 1.67 -1.55 -0.22
C VAL A 14 2.12 -2.18 1.09
N ALA A 15 2.80 -1.41 1.94
CA ALA A 15 3.35 -1.89 3.21
C ALA A 15 2.26 -2.22 4.24
N CYS A 16 1.19 -1.41 4.32
CA CYS A 16 0.09 -1.63 5.26
C CYS A 16 -0.65 -2.97 4.99
N PRO A 17 -1.02 -3.30 3.74
CA PRO A 17 -1.57 -4.62 3.43
C PRO A 17 -0.67 -5.79 3.82
N TRP A 18 0.64 -5.70 3.58
CA TRP A 18 1.59 -6.72 4.00
C TRP A 18 1.60 -6.91 5.53
N LEU A 19 1.64 -5.80 6.28
CA LEU A 19 1.62 -5.79 7.75
C LEU A 19 0.33 -6.45 8.27
N ILE A 20 -0.82 -6.00 7.77
CA ILE A 20 -2.13 -6.55 8.11
C ILE A 20 -2.15 -8.05 7.86
N ARG A 21 -1.73 -8.48 6.66
CA ARG A 21 -1.78 -9.88 6.25
C ARG A 21 -0.89 -10.78 7.09
N ARG A 22 0.25 -10.26 7.55
CA ARG A 22 1.27 -11.03 8.25
C ARG A 22 1.05 -11.12 9.76
N PHE A 23 0.45 -10.08 10.37
CA PHE A 23 0.39 -9.93 11.83
C PHE A 23 -1.02 -9.74 12.39
N ILE A 24 -2.03 -9.40 11.57
CA ILE A 24 -3.38 -9.07 12.03
C ILE A 24 -4.41 -10.06 11.47
N ASP A 25 -4.45 -10.22 10.14
CA ASP A 25 -5.48 -10.99 9.44
C ASP A 25 -4.87 -11.74 8.26
N ALA A 26 -4.50 -13.00 8.51
CA ALA A 26 -3.95 -13.91 7.52
C ALA A 26 -4.97 -14.37 6.45
N HIS A 27 -6.17 -13.81 6.39
CA HIS A 27 -7.10 -14.01 5.28
C HIS A 27 -7.70 -12.69 4.79
N GLY A 28 -7.03 -11.56 5.06
CA GLY A 28 -7.46 -10.23 4.64
C GLY A 28 -7.67 -10.10 3.14
N GLU A 29 -8.84 -9.60 2.75
CA GLU A 29 -9.16 -9.16 1.40
C GLU A 29 -8.93 -7.67 1.27
N PHE A 30 -8.27 -7.24 0.19
CA PHE A 30 -7.87 -5.84 0.02
C PHE A 30 -8.56 -5.21 -1.18
N LEU A 31 -9.20 -4.09 -0.95
CA LEU A 31 -9.91 -3.30 -1.93
C LEU A 31 -9.15 -2.00 -2.15
N CYS A 32 -9.23 -1.48 -3.37
CA CYS A 32 -8.79 -0.12 -3.66
C CYS A 32 -9.92 0.66 -4.36
N ALA A 33 -10.05 1.94 -4.01
CA ALA A 33 -11.16 2.78 -4.46
C ALA A 33 -10.67 4.19 -4.85
N PRO A 34 -11.36 4.89 -5.77
CA PRO A 34 -11.19 6.33 -5.94
C PRO A 34 -11.36 7.06 -4.59
N GLU A 35 -10.55 8.08 -4.33
CA GLU A 35 -10.52 8.78 -3.02
C GLU A 35 -11.90 9.35 -2.66
N ASP A 36 -12.63 9.93 -3.61
CA ASP A 36 -13.98 10.48 -3.47
C ASP A 36 -15.07 9.43 -3.19
N ARG A 37 -14.80 8.15 -3.50
CA ARG A 37 -15.72 7.02 -3.30
C ARG A 37 -15.30 6.12 -2.14
N LEU A 38 -14.18 6.42 -1.47
CA LEU A 38 -13.55 5.53 -0.51
C LEU A 38 -14.49 5.14 0.64
N LEU A 39 -15.09 6.12 1.31
CA LEU A 39 -15.95 5.88 2.48
C LEU A 39 -17.27 5.21 2.12
N GLU A 40 -17.84 5.55 0.96
CA GLU A 40 -19.03 4.87 0.42
C GLU A 40 -18.74 3.37 0.20
N ILE A 41 -17.61 3.06 -0.45
CA ILE A 41 -17.19 1.68 -0.72
C ILE A 41 -16.86 0.96 0.59
N ALA A 42 -16.17 1.62 1.54
CA ALA A 42 -15.88 1.07 2.85
C ALA A 42 -17.17 0.62 3.56
N SER A 43 -18.17 1.49 3.58
CA SER A 43 -19.48 1.20 4.17
C SER A 43 -20.20 0.05 3.45
N ARG A 44 -20.31 0.12 2.11
CA ARG A 44 -21.00 -0.88 1.29
C ARG A 44 -20.39 -2.28 1.42
N GLU A 45 -19.07 -2.36 1.46
CA GLU A 45 -18.34 -3.64 1.48
C GLU A 45 -18.07 -4.17 2.89
N GLY A 46 -18.42 -3.41 3.93
CA GLY A 46 -18.01 -3.69 5.30
C GLY A 46 -16.49 -3.73 5.45
N ALA A 47 -15.77 -2.87 4.72
CA ALA A 47 -14.33 -2.85 4.67
C ALA A 47 -13.74 -1.77 5.59
N ILE A 48 -12.64 -2.08 6.26
CA ILE A 48 -11.94 -1.16 7.16
C ILE A 48 -11.07 -0.22 6.31
N PRO A 49 -11.32 1.10 6.30
CA PRO A 49 -10.52 2.04 5.54
C PRO A 49 -9.16 2.30 6.21
N PHE A 50 -8.11 2.47 5.40
CA PHE A 50 -6.77 2.86 5.88
C PHE A 50 -6.01 3.72 4.86
N ASP A 51 -5.02 4.47 5.34
CA ASP A 51 -4.12 5.34 4.56
C ASP A 51 -4.86 6.27 3.58
N ALA A 52 -5.73 7.10 4.15
CA ALA A 52 -6.64 7.98 3.44
C ALA A 52 -6.67 9.38 4.07
N ALA A 53 -5.54 10.09 4.00
CA ALA A 53 -5.26 11.33 4.75
C ALA A 53 -6.31 12.45 4.64
N ARG A 54 -7.16 12.47 3.60
CA ARG A 54 -8.24 13.46 3.47
C ARG A 54 -9.43 13.23 4.38
N PHE A 55 -9.54 12.06 5.00
CA PHE A 55 -10.67 11.65 5.83
C PHE A 55 -10.22 11.50 7.29
N PRO A 56 -10.39 12.54 8.13
CA PRO A 56 -10.01 12.49 9.55
C PRO A 56 -10.72 11.39 10.35
N GLU A 57 -11.89 10.95 9.91
CA GLU A 57 -12.66 9.86 10.52
C GLU A 57 -12.00 8.48 10.35
N VAL A 58 -11.11 8.31 9.37
CA VAL A 58 -10.38 7.06 9.14
C VAL A 58 -9.33 6.89 10.25
N GLN A 59 -9.54 5.89 11.11
CA GLN A 59 -8.69 5.66 12.28
C GLN A 59 -7.28 5.20 11.92
N LEU A 60 -7.15 4.32 10.93
CA LEU A 60 -5.87 3.75 10.46
C LEU A 60 -5.24 4.65 9.39
N ASN A 61 -4.91 5.87 9.80
CA ASN A 61 -4.43 6.93 8.92
C ASN A 61 -3.14 7.56 9.48
N HIS A 62 -2.62 8.57 8.79
CA HIS A 62 -1.51 9.37 9.31
C HIS A 62 -1.94 10.10 10.59
N ARG A 63 -1.03 10.16 11.59
CA ARG A 63 -1.27 10.79 12.90
C ARG A 63 -0.12 11.72 13.26
N GLY A 64 -0.35 13.02 13.10
CA GLY A 64 0.73 14.00 13.20
C GLY A 64 1.83 13.66 12.20
N GLU A 65 3.03 13.36 12.71
CA GLU A 65 4.16 12.98 11.85
C GLU A 65 4.19 11.49 11.46
N ARG A 66 3.37 10.64 12.10
CA ARG A 66 3.37 9.19 11.89
C ARG A 66 2.60 8.80 10.65
N CYS A 67 3.08 7.79 9.93
CA CYS A 67 2.39 7.23 8.76
C CYS A 67 1.33 6.19 9.15
N ALA A 68 0.48 5.80 8.21
CA ALA A 68 -0.57 4.79 8.46
C ALA A 68 -0.01 3.44 8.94
N PHE A 69 1.20 3.06 8.53
CA PHE A 69 1.86 1.84 9.00
C PHE A 69 2.14 1.90 10.50
N GLU A 70 2.64 3.02 11.01
CA GLU A 70 2.86 3.25 12.44
C GLU A 70 1.52 3.22 13.20
N ALA A 71 0.47 3.85 12.67
CA ALA A 71 -0.86 3.82 13.27
C ALA A 71 -1.40 2.39 13.43
N ILE A 72 -1.21 1.52 12.43
CA ILE A 72 -1.62 0.12 12.49
C ILE A 72 -0.79 -0.64 13.54
N VAL A 73 0.54 -0.44 13.59
CA VAL A 73 1.41 -1.06 14.60
C VAL A 73 0.96 -0.69 16.02
N GLU A 74 0.63 0.58 16.24
CA GLU A 74 0.17 1.11 17.54
C GLU A 74 -1.20 0.53 17.93
N ASP A 75 -2.21 0.64 17.06
CA ASP A 75 -3.59 0.24 17.37
C ASP A 75 -3.73 -1.26 17.63
N TYR A 76 -2.99 -2.08 16.87
CA TYR A 76 -2.99 -3.52 17.01
C TYR A 76 -1.95 -4.03 18.01
N LYS A 77 -1.26 -3.12 18.72
CA LYS A 77 -0.30 -3.42 19.79
C LYS A 77 0.80 -4.41 19.35
N LEU A 78 1.31 -4.23 18.13
CA LEU A 78 2.35 -5.08 17.56
C LEU A 78 3.71 -4.68 18.15
N ASN A 79 4.19 -5.43 19.15
CA ASN A 79 5.35 -5.04 19.98
C ASN A 79 6.73 -5.44 19.43
N ASP A 80 6.79 -6.00 18.23
CA ASP A 80 8.05 -6.47 17.62
C ASP A 80 9.01 -5.29 17.35
N PRO A 81 10.23 -5.28 17.92
CA PRO A 81 11.25 -4.26 17.62
C PRO A 81 11.58 -4.12 16.13
N ALA A 82 11.55 -5.21 15.37
CA ALA A 82 11.78 -5.19 13.93
C ALA A 82 10.67 -4.44 13.19
N LEU A 83 9.41 -4.61 13.61
CA LEU A 83 8.29 -3.85 13.06
C LEU A 83 8.40 -2.36 13.34
N ARG A 84 8.88 -1.98 14.53
CA ARG A 84 9.15 -0.57 14.84
C ARG A 84 10.24 0.03 13.94
N ARG A 85 11.32 -0.71 13.69
CA ARG A 85 12.37 -0.25 12.76
C ARG A 85 11.83 -0.12 11.33
N LEU A 86 11.06 -1.10 10.87
CA LEU A 86 10.43 -1.08 9.56
C LEU A 86 9.46 0.09 9.40
N ALA A 87 8.70 0.42 10.45
CA ALA A 87 7.78 1.56 10.46
C ALA A 87 8.50 2.88 10.15
N PHE A 88 9.70 3.11 10.73
CA PHE A 88 10.52 4.28 10.40
C PHE A 88 11.00 4.28 8.94
N MET A 89 11.40 3.13 8.40
CA MET A 89 11.79 3.00 6.98
C MET A 89 10.61 3.33 6.05
N VAL A 90 9.42 2.81 6.35
CA VAL A 90 8.19 3.09 5.61
C VAL A 90 7.81 4.57 5.71
N ARG A 91 7.89 5.18 6.90
CA ARG A 91 7.65 6.62 7.10
C ARG A 91 8.58 7.48 6.25
N GLY A 92 9.89 7.20 6.27
CA GLY A 92 10.86 7.91 5.43
C GLY A 92 10.62 7.72 3.92
N ALA A 93 10.08 6.57 3.53
CA ALA A 93 9.73 6.27 2.14
C ALA A 93 8.40 6.89 1.69
N ASP A 94 7.43 7.05 2.58
CA ASP A 94 6.04 7.39 2.22
C ASP A 94 5.65 8.84 2.53
N VAL A 95 6.24 9.44 3.56
CA VAL A 95 5.93 10.81 4.00
C VAL A 95 6.93 11.81 3.40
N LYS A 96 6.42 12.78 2.64
CA LYS A 96 7.22 13.87 2.06
C LYS A 96 7.82 14.76 3.16
N GLY A 97 9.10 15.08 3.07
CA GLY A 97 9.81 15.92 4.05
C GLY A 97 10.39 15.14 5.23
N GLN A 98 10.14 13.83 5.29
CA GLN A 98 10.56 12.95 6.37
C GLN A 98 11.58 11.89 5.93
N GLU A 99 12.20 12.11 4.78
CA GLU A 99 13.20 11.20 4.20
C GLU A 99 14.40 10.96 5.14
N HIS A 100 14.69 11.92 6.01
CA HIS A 100 15.80 11.87 6.96
C HIS A 100 15.56 10.93 8.16
N ILE A 101 14.31 10.49 8.40
CA ILE A 101 13.97 9.61 9.53
C ILE A 101 14.58 8.21 9.37
N ALA A 102 14.81 7.76 8.13
CA ALA A 102 15.50 6.52 7.84
C ALA A 102 16.15 6.59 6.45
N ALA A 103 17.47 6.49 6.39
CA ALA A 103 18.22 6.53 5.12
C ALA A 103 17.76 5.44 4.14
N GLU A 104 17.38 4.26 4.65
CA GLU A 104 16.85 3.15 3.87
C GLU A 104 15.53 3.48 3.16
N GLY A 105 14.76 4.44 3.68
CA GLY A 105 13.47 4.84 3.12
C GLY A 105 13.57 5.41 1.70
N LEU A 106 14.66 6.11 1.37
CA LEU A 106 14.90 6.61 0.02
C LEU A 106 15.10 5.48 -0.99
N GLY A 107 15.87 4.45 -0.61
CA GLY A 107 16.06 3.25 -1.42
C GLY A 107 14.75 2.48 -1.60
N LEU A 108 13.98 2.31 -0.53
CA LEU A 108 12.67 1.67 -0.57
C LEU A 108 11.71 2.41 -1.52
N ARG A 109 11.65 3.74 -1.44
CA ARG A 109 10.86 4.58 -2.35
C ARG A 109 11.30 4.43 -3.80
N ALA A 110 12.61 4.39 -4.07
CA ALA A 110 13.14 4.22 -5.42
C ALA A 110 12.75 2.87 -6.01
N ILE A 111 12.88 1.79 -5.24
CA ILE A 111 12.46 0.43 -5.63
C ILE A 111 10.95 0.40 -5.93
N ALA A 112 10.12 0.93 -5.03
CA ALA A 112 8.68 0.98 -5.21
C ALA A 112 8.26 1.77 -6.46
N ARG A 113 8.93 2.90 -6.73
CA ARG A 113 8.73 3.66 -7.98
C ARG A 113 9.18 2.88 -9.21
N GLY A 114 10.29 2.13 -9.14
CA GLY A 114 10.73 1.26 -10.21
C GLY A 114 9.66 0.24 -10.62
N PHE A 115 9.01 -0.40 -9.64
CA PHE A 115 7.87 -1.30 -9.88
C PHE A 115 6.63 -0.60 -10.45
N ALA A 116 6.52 0.72 -10.32
CA ALA A 116 5.41 1.50 -10.83
C ALA A 116 5.56 1.85 -12.33
N LEU A 117 6.78 1.90 -12.85
CA LEU A 117 7.11 2.36 -14.20
C LEU A 117 6.53 1.53 -15.37
N PRO A 118 6.42 0.18 -15.29
CA PRO A 118 5.96 -0.63 -16.43
C PRO A 118 4.46 -0.51 -16.75
N GLY A 119 3.75 0.52 -16.26
CA GLY A 119 2.30 0.65 -16.41
C GLY A 119 1.50 -0.37 -15.60
N ILE A 120 2.10 -0.94 -14.54
CA ILE A 120 1.44 -1.91 -13.65
C ILE A 120 0.32 -1.20 -12.90
N SER A 121 -0.90 -1.75 -13.00
CA SER A 121 -2.10 -1.22 -12.34
C SER A 121 -1.99 -1.28 -10.81
N ASP A 122 -2.74 -0.40 -10.12
CA ASP A 122 -2.81 -0.40 -8.65
C ASP A 122 -3.27 -1.76 -8.10
N GLU A 123 -4.18 -2.43 -8.80
CA GLU A 123 -4.66 -3.78 -8.45
C GLU A 123 -3.53 -4.79 -8.45
N GLU A 124 -2.70 -4.79 -9.49
CA GLU A 124 -1.58 -5.72 -9.61
C GLU A 124 -0.49 -5.42 -8.58
N ARG A 125 -0.24 -4.14 -8.27
CA ARG A 125 0.69 -3.75 -7.18
C ARG A 125 0.22 -4.29 -5.85
N LEU A 126 -1.05 -4.14 -5.54
CA LEU A 126 -1.63 -4.59 -4.28
C LEU A 126 -1.65 -6.13 -4.23
N ARG A 127 -2.06 -6.80 -5.31
CA ARG A 127 -2.12 -8.26 -5.42
C ARG A 127 -0.76 -8.94 -5.24
N ARG A 128 0.31 -8.42 -5.86
CA ARG A 128 1.68 -8.98 -5.73
C ARG A 128 2.20 -8.96 -4.30
N ASN A 129 1.72 -8.04 -3.48
CA ASN A 129 2.18 -7.87 -2.11
C ASN A 129 1.28 -8.58 -1.09
N THR A 130 0.03 -8.87 -1.44
CA THR A 130 -0.94 -9.49 -0.53
C THR A 130 -1.17 -10.99 -0.79
N HIS A 131 -0.89 -11.48 -2.00
CA HIS A 131 -1.20 -12.86 -2.43
C HIS A 131 -2.66 -13.29 -2.11
N SER A 132 -3.61 -12.35 -2.11
CA SER A 132 -5.02 -12.58 -1.80
C SER A 132 -5.95 -11.94 -2.83
N THR A 133 -7.24 -12.20 -2.71
CA THR A 133 -8.29 -11.52 -3.48
C THR A 133 -8.13 -10.01 -3.30
N THR A 134 -7.64 -9.39 -4.35
CA THR A 134 -7.42 -7.95 -4.43
C THR A 134 -8.30 -7.42 -5.53
N ARG A 135 -9.03 -6.34 -5.27
CA ARG A 135 -9.91 -5.73 -6.26
C ARG A 135 -9.81 -4.22 -6.20
N CYS A 136 -9.44 -3.60 -7.32
CA CYS A 136 -9.56 -2.16 -7.46
C CYS A 136 -10.87 -1.82 -8.16
N MET A 137 -11.71 -1.01 -7.52
CA MET A 137 -12.98 -0.57 -8.08
C MET A 137 -12.72 0.56 -9.07
N ASN A 138 -13.24 0.40 -10.29
CA ASN A 138 -12.99 1.27 -11.44
C ASN A 138 -12.79 2.76 -11.05
N THR A 139 -11.56 3.23 -11.22
CA THR A 139 -11.34 4.55 -11.80
C THR A 139 -11.65 4.42 -13.29
N SER A 140 -12.23 5.42 -13.93
CA SER A 140 -12.37 5.39 -15.39
C SER A 140 -10.98 5.39 -16.05
N VAL A 141 -10.42 4.21 -16.31
CA VAL A 141 -9.17 4.08 -17.06
C VAL A 141 -9.51 4.04 -18.54
N ARG A 142 -9.22 5.14 -19.26
CA ARG A 142 -9.02 5.07 -20.71
C ARG A 142 -7.89 4.08 -20.97
N SER A 143 -8.18 3.08 -21.78
CA SER A 143 -7.24 2.09 -22.31
C SER A 143 -6.01 2.75 -22.96
N PRO A 144 -4.77 2.32 -22.68
CA PRO A 144 -3.68 2.54 -23.61
C PRO A 144 -3.77 1.48 -24.71
N THR A 145 -4.16 1.91 -25.90
CA THR A 145 -3.79 1.22 -27.13
C THR A 145 -2.27 1.26 -27.26
N SER A 146 -1.60 0.12 -27.16
CA SER A 146 -0.62 -0.32 -28.17
C SER A 146 0.12 -1.56 -27.70
N SER A 147 0.15 -2.53 -28.60
CA SER A 147 1.02 -3.69 -28.57
C SER A 147 2.50 -3.25 -28.54
N SER A 148 3.21 -3.57 -27.46
CA SER A 148 4.63 -3.87 -27.58
C SER A 148 4.95 -5.11 -26.76
N LYS A 149 5.35 -6.16 -27.47
CA LYS A 149 5.97 -7.33 -26.88
C LYS A 149 7.38 -6.90 -26.45
N THR A 150 7.55 -6.50 -25.20
CA THR A 150 8.90 -6.33 -24.64
C THR A 150 9.22 -7.56 -23.82
N ASN A 151 10.02 -8.44 -24.41
CA ASN A 151 10.67 -9.55 -23.71
C ASN A 151 11.48 -8.97 -22.55
N PHE A 152 11.07 -9.27 -21.31
CA PHE A 152 11.82 -8.90 -20.11
C PHE A 152 12.67 -10.10 -19.67
N TRP A 153 13.97 -10.00 -19.90
CA TRP A 153 15.00 -10.92 -19.41
C TRP A 153 15.65 -10.32 -18.16
N ILE A 154 15.07 -10.52 -16.97
CA ILE A 154 15.80 -10.38 -15.70
C ILE A 154 15.23 -11.47 -14.77
N PHE A 155 16.11 -12.33 -14.26
CA PHE A 155 15.88 -13.64 -13.61
C PHE A 155 15.81 -14.86 -14.54
N LYS A 156 16.92 -15.13 -15.23
CA LYS A 156 17.41 -16.50 -15.39
C LYS A 156 18.76 -16.59 -14.68
N LEU A 157 18.72 -16.77 -13.37
CA LEU A 157 19.84 -17.26 -12.56
C LEU A 157 19.46 -18.69 -12.17
N GLU A 158 19.72 -19.62 -13.09
CA GLU A 158 19.87 -21.03 -12.77
C GLU A 158 21.38 -21.26 -12.61
N HIS A 159 21.77 -21.97 -11.56
CA HIS A 159 23.12 -22.55 -11.43
C HIS A 159 23.35 -23.61 -12.51
#